data_AF-A0A3E0WNW7-F1
#
_entry.id   AF-A0A3E0WNW7-F1
#
_cell.length_a   1.000
_cell.length_b   1.000
_cell.length_c   1.000
_cell.angle_alpha   90.00
_cell.angle_beta   90.00
_cell.angle_gamma   90.00
#
_symmetry.space_group_name_H-M   'P 1'
#
loop_
_entity.id
_entity.type
_entity.pdbx_description
1 polymer ?
#
loop_
_entity_poly.entity_id
_entity_poly.type
_entity_poly.pdbx_seq_one_letter_code
_entity_poly.pdbx_strand_id
1 'polypeptide(L)'
;MDRPYCDHGAEIAKLAAQYRVKARVVYLREADLPSLLRHAQGTVTINSTVGLSSLHHKTPVKVLGKAVYDIPGLVAKVDLDQFWTEPGTVDSQLYKAFRRYLVTTVLANGNFYRRVHKGLGLTGVAWPLGTVTATCRGATPPRTVRPGSAVAADSVSGEAAPLSTAGMTTLSQQA
;
A
#
# COMPACT_ATOMS: atom_id res chain seq x y z
N MET A 1 8.29 10.08 2.97
CA MET A 1 7.03 10.53 3.60
C MET A 1 7.23 12.00 3.87
N ASP A 2 6.72 12.84 2.98
CA ASP A 2 7.08 14.26 2.92
C ASP A 2 6.24 15.10 3.88
N ARG A 3 5.64 14.45 4.89
CA ARG A 3 4.82 15.07 5.93
C ARG A 3 5.47 16.27 6.62
N PRO A 4 6.79 16.29 6.92
CA PRO A 4 7.43 17.48 7.49
C PRO A 4 7.58 18.64 6.49
N TYR A 5 7.49 18.35 5.19
CA TYR A 5 7.94 19.24 4.12
C TYR A 5 6.82 19.68 3.16
N CYS A 6 5.63 19.09 3.25
CA CYS A 6 4.51 19.37 2.36
C CYS A 6 3.23 19.71 3.14
N ASP A 7 2.80 20.96 3.04
CA ASP A 7 1.47 21.41 3.49
C ASP A 7 0.52 21.49 2.30
N HIS A 8 -0.54 20.67 2.31
CA HIS A 8 -1.54 20.65 1.26
C HIS A 8 -2.74 21.57 1.54
N GLY A 9 -2.75 22.27 2.67
CA GLY A 9 -3.88 23.09 3.11
C GLY A 9 -4.29 24.17 2.12
N ALA A 10 -3.31 24.86 1.51
CA ALA A 10 -3.59 25.90 0.52
C ALA A 10 -4.28 25.35 -0.74
N GLU A 11 -3.78 24.23 -1.28
CA GLU A 11 -4.36 23.60 -2.47
C GLU A 11 -5.76 23.03 -2.16
N ILE A 12 -5.93 22.39 -0.99
CA ILE A 12 -7.23 21.89 -0.55
C ILE A 12 -8.23 23.03 -0.38
N ALA A 13 -7.84 24.15 0.22
CA ALA A 13 -8.71 25.32 0.39
C ALA A 13 -9.15 25.92 -0.95
N LYS A 14 -8.21 26.04 -1.91
CA LYS A 14 -8.48 26.48 -3.27
C LYS A 14 -9.49 25.57 -3.97
N LEU A 15 -9.28 24.26 -3.94
CA LEU A 15 -10.20 23.28 -4.54
C LEU A 15 -11.56 23.31 -3.84
N ALA A 16 -11.61 23.40 -2.50
CA ALA A 16 -12.85 23.47 -1.75
C ALA A 16 -13.67 24.74 -2.06
N ALA A 17 -13.00 25.87 -2.35
CA ALA A 17 -13.64 27.09 -2.82
C ALA A 17 -14.19 26.92 -4.25
N GLN A 18 -13.38 26.36 -5.15
CA GLN A 18 -13.76 26.11 -6.55
C GLN A 18 -15.00 25.22 -6.66
N TYR A 19 -15.07 24.15 -5.86
CA TYR A 19 -16.22 23.23 -5.82
C TYR A 19 -17.32 23.65 -4.83
N ARG A 20 -17.21 24.84 -4.20
CA ARG A 20 -18.21 25.41 -3.27
C ARG A 20 -18.54 24.52 -2.06
N VAL A 21 -17.56 23.75 -1.59
CA VAL A 21 -17.68 22.85 -0.42
C VAL A 21 -16.87 23.30 0.78
N LYS A 22 -16.29 24.51 0.75
CA LYS A 22 -15.41 25.05 1.82
C LYS A 22 -15.96 24.90 3.24
N ALA A 23 -17.28 25.04 3.43
CA ALA A 23 -17.92 24.94 4.76
C ALA A 23 -17.97 23.51 5.31
N ARG A 24 -17.68 22.50 4.48
CA ARG A 24 -17.76 21.06 4.82
C ARG A 24 -16.38 20.39 4.87
N VAL A 25 -15.31 21.11 4.53
CA VAL A 25 -13.95 20.55 4.43
C VAL A 25 -13.11 21.07 5.58
N VAL A 26 -12.57 20.15 6.37
CA VAL A 26 -11.58 20.44 7.41
C VAL A 26 -10.31 19.66 7.07
N TYR A 27 -9.19 20.37 6.90
CA TYR A 27 -7.89 19.76 6.68
C TYR A 27 -7.14 19.58 8.00
N LEU A 28 -6.62 18.37 8.23
CA LEU A 28 -5.86 18.03 9.42
C LEU A 28 -4.51 17.46 8.99
N ARG A 29 -3.42 18.02 9.51
CA ARG A 29 -2.06 17.50 9.30
C ARG A 29 -1.73 16.37 10.27
N GLU A 30 -2.10 16.60 11.53
CA GLU A 30 -1.90 15.66 12.63
C GLU A 30 -3.21 15.55 13.39
N ALA A 31 -3.62 14.31 13.65
CA ALA A 31 -4.80 14.02 14.46
C ALA A 31 -4.68 12.59 15.01
N ASP A 32 -5.34 12.36 16.14
CA ASP A 32 -5.56 11.01 16.63
C ASP A 32 -6.58 10.29 15.75
N LEU A 33 -6.09 9.65 14.69
CA LEU A 33 -6.91 8.97 13.70
C LEU A 33 -7.88 7.96 14.33
N PRO A 34 -7.49 7.11 15.30
CA PRO A 34 -8.43 6.23 16.00
C PRO A 34 -9.63 6.96 16.61
N SER A 35 -9.43 8.12 17.26
CA SER A 35 -10.55 8.91 17.79
C SER A 35 -11.43 9.46 16.69
N LEU A 36 -10.87 9.93 15.58
CA LEU A 36 -11.65 10.40 14.44
C LEU A 36 -12.51 9.27 13.86
N LEU A 37 -11.92 8.10 13.64
CA LEU A 37 -12.63 6.96 13.05
C LEU A 37 -13.77 6.46 13.94
N ARG A 38 -13.59 6.41 15.26
CA ARG A 38 -14.67 6.03 16.20
C ARG A 38 -15.89 6.94 16.14
N HIS A 39 -15.73 8.19 15.72
CA HIS A 39 -16.82 9.18 15.61
C HIS A 39 -17.23 9.46 14.16
N ALA A 40 -16.54 8.88 13.18
CA ALA A 40 -16.83 9.09 11.78
C ALA A 40 -18.06 8.28 11.36
N GLN A 41 -18.90 8.89 10.51
CA GLN A 41 -20.06 8.22 9.89
C GLN A 41 -19.65 7.32 8.72
N GLY A 42 -18.51 7.60 8.10
CA GLY A 42 -17.97 6.85 6.97
C GLY A 42 -16.57 7.32 6.63
N THR A 43 -15.80 6.48 5.94
CA THR A 43 -14.47 6.80 5.42
C THR A 43 -14.42 6.59 3.92
N VAL A 44 -14.00 7.61 3.18
CA VAL A 44 -13.70 7.48 1.75
C VAL A 44 -12.18 7.44 1.58
N THR A 45 -11.69 6.49 0.78
CA THR A 45 -10.26 6.29 0.57
C THR A 45 -9.97 5.85 -0.86
N ILE A 46 -8.79 6.20 -1.38
CA ILE A 46 -8.33 5.71 -2.68
C ILE A 46 -7.74 4.30 -2.52
N ASN A 47 -6.69 4.17 -1.71
CA ASN A 47 -5.98 2.91 -1.45
C ASN A 47 -5.30 2.86 -0.07
N SER A 48 -5.61 3.80 0.83
CA SER A 48 -4.92 3.93 2.10
C SER A 48 -5.27 2.77 3.05
N THR A 49 -4.31 2.28 3.83
CA THR A 49 -4.55 1.29 4.90
C THR A 49 -5.44 1.82 6.02
N VAL A 50 -5.70 3.13 6.05
CA VAL A 50 -6.74 3.76 6.88
C VAL A 50 -8.08 3.06 6.70
N GLY A 51 -8.42 2.57 5.50
CA GLY A 51 -9.66 1.80 5.30
C GLY A 51 -9.76 0.56 6.20
N LEU A 52 -8.67 -0.17 6.43
CA LEU A 52 -8.66 -1.29 7.39
C LEU A 52 -8.86 -0.81 8.84
N SER A 53 -8.30 0.35 9.17
CA SER A 53 -8.47 0.97 10.48
C SER A 53 -9.92 1.43 10.70
N SER A 54 -10.56 1.96 9.67
CA SER A 54 -11.98 2.34 9.69
C SER A 54 -12.86 1.12 9.94
N LEU A 55 -12.63 0.02 9.20
CA LEU A 55 -13.35 -1.24 9.41
C LEU A 55 -13.15 -1.80 10.82
N HIS A 56 -11.94 -1.67 11.38
CA HIS A 56 -11.66 -2.05 12.76
C HIS A 56 -12.53 -1.29 13.77
N HIS A 57 -12.77 0.00 13.52
CA HIS A 57 -13.61 0.87 14.34
C HIS A 57 -15.09 0.83 13.95
N LYS A 58 -15.51 -0.13 13.10
CA LYS A 58 -16.88 -0.30 12.59
C LYS A 58 -17.39 0.89 11.77
N THR A 59 -16.48 1.70 11.23
CA THR A 59 -16.78 2.81 10.33
C THR A 59 -16.91 2.26 8.90
N PRO A 60 -18.05 2.46 8.21
CA PRO A 60 -18.20 2.05 6.81
C PRO A 60 -17.16 2.68 5.90
N VAL A 61 -16.71 1.96 4.87
CA VAL A 61 -15.64 2.40 3.98
C VAL A 61 -16.10 2.39 2.54
N LYS A 62 -15.87 3.49 1.81
CA LYS A 62 -15.96 3.57 0.36
C LYS A 62 -14.55 3.64 -0.23
N VAL A 63 -14.24 2.69 -1.11
CA VAL A 63 -12.97 2.67 -1.86
C VAL A 63 -13.21 3.26 -3.25
N LEU A 64 -12.37 4.21 -3.65
CA LEU A 64 -12.39 4.85 -4.97
C LEU A 64 -11.27 4.34 -5.89
N GLY A 65 -10.24 3.71 -5.35
CA GLY A 65 -9.11 3.16 -6.10
C GLY A 65 -9.03 1.64 -5.98
N LYS A 66 -7.80 1.12 -6.07
CA LYS A 66 -7.52 -0.32 -5.89
C LYS A 66 -6.98 -0.56 -4.49
N ALA A 67 -7.71 -1.32 -3.69
CA ALA A 67 -7.30 -1.73 -2.35
C ALA A 67 -7.45 -3.24 -2.18
N VAL A 68 -6.54 -3.87 -1.44
CA VAL A 68 -6.55 -5.32 -1.19
C VAL A 68 -7.79 -5.80 -0.41
N TYR A 69 -8.49 -4.87 0.23
CA TYR A 69 -9.70 -5.10 1.02
C TYR A 69 -10.98 -4.63 0.32
N ASP A 70 -10.90 -4.31 -0.98
CA ASP A 70 -12.05 -3.87 -1.79
C ASP A 70 -13.01 -5.03 -2.14
N ILE A 71 -13.49 -5.72 -1.11
CA ILE A 71 -14.27 -6.95 -1.18
C ILE A 71 -15.75 -6.62 -0.91
N PRO A 72 -16.70 -7.10 -1.73
CA PRO A 72 -18.12 -6.96 -1.46
C PRO A 72 -18.49 -7.44 -0.04
N GLY A 73 -19.30 -6.65 0.66
CA GLY A 73 -19.67 -6.91 2.06
C GLY A 73 -18.65 -6.39 3.08
N LEU A 74 -17.38 -6.22 2.70
CA LEU A 74 -16.37 -5.62 3.57
C LEU A 74 -16.34 -4.09 3.43
N VAL A 75 -16.54 -3.60 2.20
CA VAL A 75 -16.65 -2.17 1.89
C VAL A 75 -17.96 -1.87 1.18
N ALA A 76 -18.41 -0.61 1.24
CA ALA A 76 -19.61 -0.15 0.58
C ALA A 76 -19.41 -0.11 -0.94
N LYS A 77 -20.26 -0.86 -1.67
CA LYS A 77 -20.25 -0.94 -3.15
C LYS A 77 -21.30 -0.04 -3.82
N VAL A 78 -21.97 0.81 -3.04
CA VAL A 78 -22.91 1.84 -3.53
C VAL A 78 -22.19 3.02 -4.18
N ASP A 79 -22.89 3.84 -4.95
CA ASP A 79 -22.33 5.06 -5.52
C ASP A 79 -21.92 6.07 -4.43
N LEU A 80 -21.02 6.99 -4.78
CA LEU A 80 -20.47 7.94 -3.82
C LEU A 80 -21.56 8.85 -3.22
N ASP A 81 -22.54 9.28 -4.02
CA ASP A 81 -23.65 10.11 -3.56
C ASP A 81 -24.52 9.38 -2.54
N GLN A 82 -24.84 8.10 -2.79
CA GLN A 82 -25.57 7.28 -1.84
C GLN A 82 -24.76 7.03 -0.56
N PHE A 83 -23.44 6.82 -0.67
CA PHE A 83 -22.59 6.60 0.50
C PHE A 83 -22.60 7.78 1.49
N TRP A 84 -22.73 9.02 1.01
CA TRP A 84 -22.77 10.20 1.87
C TRP A 84 -24.04 10.28 2.73
N THR A 85 -25.14 9.72 2.26
CA THR A 85 -26.43 9.72 2.96
C THR A 85 -26.68 8.42 3.73
N GLU A 86 -26.26 7.30 3.15
CA GLU A 86 -26.50 5.95 3.65
C GLU A 86 -25.22 5.10 3.49
N PRO A 87 -24.22 5.30 4.36
CA PRO A 87 -22.93 4.62 4.25
C PRO A 87 -23.02 3.11 4.56
N GLY A 88 -24.13 2.65 5.13
CA GLY A 88 -24.37 1.26 5.52
C GLY A 88 -23.70 0.90 6.85
N THR A 89 -23.45 -0.39 7.05
CA THR A 89 -22.80 -0.92 8.27
C THR A 89 -21.64 -1.84 7.92
N VAL A 90 -20.69 -1.99 8.84
CA VAL A 90 -19.56 -2.90 8.68
C VAL A 90 -19.93 -4.29 9.16
N ASP A 91 -19.83 -5.29 8.28
CA ASP A 91 -19.88 -6.69 8.68
C ASP A 91 -18.63 -7.04 9.52
N SER A 92 -18.84 -7.04 10.83
CA SER A 92 -17.79 -7.30 11.81
C SER A 92 -17.29 -8.75 11.76
N GLN A 93 -18.10 -9.70 11.29
CA GLN A 93 -17.68 -11.11 11.17
C GLN A 93 -16.77 -11.27 9.95
N LEU A 94 -17.19 -10.75 8.80
CA LEU A 94 -16.40 -10.75 7.58
C LEU A 94 -15.07 -10.01 7.78
N TYR A 95 -15.09 -8.85 8.42
CA TYR A 95 -13.85 -8.12 8.75
C TYR A 95 -12.91 -8.94 9.63
N LYS A 96 -13.40 -9.62 10.68
CA LYS A 96 -12.57 -10.47 11.54
C LYS A 96 -11.97 -11.65 10.77
N ALA A 97 -12.74 -12.26 9.87
CA ALA A 97 -12.26 -13.35 9.02
C ALA A 97 -11.18 -12.86 8.04
N PHE A 98 -11.41 -11.73 7.38
CA PHE A 98 -10.44 -11.11 6.48
C PHE A 98 -9.15 -10.71 7.20
N ARG A 99 -9.26 -10.05 8.36
CA ARG A 99 -8.09 -9.70 9.20
C ARG A 99 -7.31 -10.94 9.62
N ARG A 100 -7.99 -12.01 10.00
CA ARG A 100 -7.35 -13.29 10.35
C ARG A 100 -6.56 -13.81 9.16
N TYR A 101 -7.17 -13.87 7.98
CA TYR A 101 -6.50 -14.29 6.75
C TYR A 101 -5.24 -13.46 6.45
N LEU A 102 -5.32 -12.13 6.56
CA LEU A 102 -4.16 -11.27 6.37
C LEU A 102 -3.01 -11.61 7.32
N VAL A 103 -3.31 -11.78 8.62
CA VAL A 103 -2.30 -12.07 9.66
C VAL A 103 -1.70 -13.47 9.52
N THR A 104 -2.47 -14.45 9.03
CA THR A 104 -2.01 -15.85 8.94
C THR A 104 -1.31 -16.16 7.62
N THR A 105 -1.61 -15.43 6.54
CA THR A 105 -1.26 -15.85 5.18
C THR A 105 -0.45 -14.82 4.42
N VAL A 106 -0.67 -13.52 4.67
CA VAL A 106 -0.15 -12.44 3.83
C VAL A 106 0.93 -11.64 4.55
N LEU A 107 0.73 -11.32 5.83
CA LEU A 107 1.59 -10.43 6.60
C LEU A 107 2.55 -11.22 7.48
N ALA A 108 3.83 -10.86 7.41
CA ALA A 108 4.80 -11.26 8.41
C ALA A 108 4.62 -10.41 9.66
N ASN A 109 4.47 -11.02 10.83
CA ASN A 109 4.43 -10.28 12.09
C ASN A 109 5.85 -9.85 12.48
N GLY A 110 6.24 -8.66 12.03
CA GLY A 110 7.55 -8.08 12.26
C GLY A 110 7.49 -6.60 12.67
N ASN A 111 8.54 -6.14 13.34
CA ASN A 111 8.76 -4.73 13.65
C ASN A 111 10.26 -4.46 13.57
N PHE A 112 10.68 -3.44 12.81
CA PHE A 112 12.09 -3.04 12.68
C PHE A 112 12.73 -2.66 14.02
N TYR A 113 11.93 -2.16 14.97
CA TYR A 113 12.40 -1.77 16.30
C TYR A 113 12.38 -2.90 17.32
N ARG A 114 11.85 -4.07 16.95
CA ARG A 114 11.86 -5.24 17.82
C ARG A 114 13.07 -6.10 17.48
N ARG A 115 13.79 -6.55 18.50
CA ARG A 115 14.90 -7.48 18.30
C ARG A 115 14.36 -8.75 17.66
N VAL A 116 14.91 -9.06 16.49
CA VAL A 116 14.59 -10.26 15.74
C VAL A 116 15.20 -11.46 16.47
N HIS A 117 14.39 -12.48 16.80
CA HIS A 117 14.89 -13.65 17.53
C HIS A 117 15.61 -14.60 16.56
N LYS A 118 16.88 -14.90 16.87
CA LYS A 118 17.65 -15.90 16.12
C LYS A 118 16.96 -17.26 16.25
N GLY A 119 16.72 -17.95 15.12
CA GLY A 119 16.14 -19.30 15.09
C GLY A 119 14.76 -19.44 14.44
N LEU A 120 14.11 -18.35 14.00
CA LEU A 120 12.79 -18.39 13.32
C LEU A 120 12.87 -18.52 11.78
N GLY A 121 14.08 -18.55 11.20
CA GLY A 121 14.31 -18.62 9.75
C GLY A 121 15.45 -17.70 9.29
N LEU A 122 15.76 -17.73 7.98
CA LEU A 122 16.87 -16.99 7.36
C LEU A 122 16.78 -15.46 7.55
N THR A 123 15.56 -14.92 7.64
CA THR A 123 15.31 -13.49 7.85
C THR A 123 15.13 -13.13 9.33
N GLY A 124 15.06 -14.13 10.21
CA GLY A 124 14.72 -14.00 11.63
C GLY A 124 13.29 -13.51 11.92
N VAL A 125 12.53 -13.11 10.90
CA VAL A 125 11.13 -12.73 11.03
C VAL A 125 10.31 -14.00 11.22
N ALA A 126 9.44 -14.00 12.24
CA ALA A 126 8.46 -15.06 12.43
C ALA A 126 7.43 -14.99 11.30
N TRP A 127 7.62 -15.84 10.29
CA TRP A 127 6.54 -16.10 9.36
C TRP A 127 5.50 -16.98 10.06
N PRO A 128 4.19 -16.75 9.86
CA PRO A 128 3.18 -17.72 10.23
C PRO A 128 3.31 -18.97 9.33
N LEU A 129 4.35 -19.80 9.54
CA LEU A 129 4.49 -21.09 8.89
C LEU A 129 3.97 -22.20 9.82
N GLY A 130 2.66 -22.42 9.74
CA GLY A 130 2.15 -23.77 9.49
C GLY A 130 1.88 -23.88 7.99
N THR A 131 2.00 -25.06 7.39
CA THR A 131 1.84 -25.30 5.95
C THR A 131 0.56 -24.65 5.40
N VAL A 132 0.68 -23.48 4.76
CA VAL A 132 -0.42 -22.92 3.97
C VAL A 132 -0.40 -23.64 2.63
N THR A 133 -1.05 -24.81 2.58
CA THR A 133 -1.48 -25.38 1.30
C THR A 133 -2.63 -24.52 0.80
N ALA A 134 -2.30 -23.44 0.09
CA ALA A 134 -3.25 -22.72 -0.73
C ALA A 134 -3.74 -23.67 -1.83
N THR A 135 -4.80 -24.41 -1.55
CA THR A 135 -5.53 -25.18 -2.56
C THR A 135 -6.40 -24.19 -3.33
N CYS A 136 -5.79 -23.48 -4.27
CA CYS A 136 -6.56 -22.83 -5.33
C CYS A 136 -7.19 -23.96 -6.16
N ARG A 137 -8.43 -24.34 -5.85
CA ARG A 137 -9.20 -25.22 -6.74
C ARG A 137 -9.34 -24.51 -8.09
N GLY A 138 -8.62 -25.00 -9.10
CA GLY A 138 -8.71 -24.55 -10.49
C GLY A 138 -7.56 -23.70 -11.02
N ALA A 139 -6.50 -23.41 -10.25
CA ALA A 139 -5.33 -22.71 -10.79
C ALA A 139 -4.20 -23.71 -11.08
N THR A 140 -3.84 -23.86 -12.36
CA THR A 140 -2.63 -24.59 -12.77
C THR A 140 -1.42 -23.91 -12.14
N PRO A 141 -0.57 -24.63 -11.38
CA PRO A 141 0.59 -24.01 -10.76
C PRO A 141 1.55 -23.47 -11.83
N PRO A 142 2.15 -22.28 -11.66
CA PRO A 142 3.19 -21.83 -12.57
C PRO A 142 4.35 -22.81 -12.54
N ARG A 143 4.87 -23.13 -13.73
CA ARG A 143 5.92 -24.13 -13.94
C ARG A 143 7.10 -23.85 -13.02
N THR A 144 7.41 -24.79 -12.13
CA THR A 144 8.57 -24.70 -11.24
C THR A 144 9.84 -24.71 -12.09
N VAL A 145 10.54 -23.59 -12.14
CA VAL A 145 11.90 -23.52 -12.67
C VAL A 145 12.82 -24.03 -11.56
N ARG A 146 13.48 -25.18 -11.78
CA ARG A 146 14.51 -25.68 -10.87
C ARG A 146 15.74 -24.77 -10.95
N PRO A 147 16.37 -24.39 -9.83
CA PRO A 147 17.67 -23.75 -9.87
C PRO A 147 18.69 -24.82 -10.27
N GLY A 148 19.14 -24.79 -11.53
CA GLY A 148 20.08 -25.79 -12.03
C GLY A 148 20.25 -25.92 -13.54
N SER A 149 19.69 -25.03 -14.38
CA SER A 149 20.13 -24.92 -15.78
C SER A 149 20.88 -23.61 -15.95
N ALA A 150 22.20 -23.70 -16.02
CA ALA A 150 23.04 -22.60 -16.49
C ALA A 150 22.49 -22.13 -17.84
N VAL A 151 22.05 -20.86 -17.90
CA VAL A 151 21.82 -20.20 -19.17
C VAL A 151 23.22 -19.89 -19.70
N ALA A 152 23.58 -20.52 -20.82
CA ALA A 152 24.80 -20.19 -21.54
C ALA A 152 24.78 -18.69 -21.87
N ALA A 153 25.91 -18.03 -21.66
CA ALA A 153 26.09 -16.65 -22.05
C ALA A 153 25.96 -16.55 -23.58
N ASP A 154 24.88 -15.92 -24.06
CA ASP A 154 24.80 -15.51 -25.45
C ASP A 154 25.83 -14.39 -25.67
N SER A 155 26.81 -14.71 -26.49
CA SER A 155 27.83 -13.82 -27.02
C SER A 155 27.18 -12.74 -27.88
N VAL A 156 27.19 -11.49 -27.41
CA VAL A 156 26.92 -10.33 -28.25
C VAL A 156 28.23 -9.91 -28.91
N SER A 157 28.36 -10.29 -30.17
CA SER A 157 29.33 -9.72 -31.12
C SER A 157 28.94 -8.26 -31.38
N GLY A 158 29.67 -7.32 -30.78
CA GLY A 158 29.53 -5.88 -31.00
C GLY A 158 30.85 -5.32 -31.52
N GLU A 159 30.85 -5.01 -32.81
CA GLU A 159 31.94 -4.44 -33.60
C GLU A 159 32.46 -3.13 -32.99
N ALA A 160 33.78 -3.05 -32.76
CA ALA A 160 34.47 -1.85 -32.31
C ALA A 160 34.91 -1.02 -33.53
N ALA A 161 34.43 0.22 -33.62
CA ALA A 161 34.97 1.24 -34.52
C ALA A 161 35.82 2.26 -33.73
N PRO A 162 36.90 2.82 -34.30
CA PRO A 162 38.06 3.25 -33.54
C PRO A 162 38.06 4.73 -33.09
N LEU A 163 38.92 4.97 -32.11
CA LEU A 163 39.33 6.26 -31.54
C LEU A 163 39.74 7.29 -32.60
N SER A 164 39.31 8.53 -32.40
CA SER A 164 39.96 9.73 -32.95
C SER A 164 40.41 10.64 -31.80
N THR A 165 41.65 11.06 -31.91
CA THR A 165 42.45 11.80 -30.94
C THR A 165 42.40 13.31 -31.21
N ALA A 166 42.70 14.08 -30.16
CA ALA A 166 43.01 15.52 -30.12
C ALA A 166 41.82 16.49 -29.96
N GLY A 167 41.86 17.46 -29.04
CA GLY A 167 42.92 17.86 -28.15
C GLY A 167 42.49 18.92 -27.13
N MET A 168 43.36 19.08 -26.12
CA MET A 168 43.65 20.26 -25.29
C MET A 168 42.64 21.42 -25.31
N THR A 169 42.17 21.84 -24.13
CA THR A 169 42.58 23.13 -23.52
C THR A 169 42.24 23.17 -22.02
N THR A 170 43.20 23.68 -21.26
CA THR A 170 43.34 23.91 -19.82
C THR A 170 42.49 25.05 -19.23
N LEU A 171 42.45 25.08 -17.88
CA LEU A 171 42.11 26.17 -16.91
C LEU A 171 40.89 25.82 -16.05
N SER A 172 40.82 25.99 -14.73
CA SER A 172 41.75 26.40 -13.67
C SER A 172 41.06 26.03 -12.34
N GLN A 173 41.82 25.59 -11.34
CA GLN A 173 41.38 25.48 -9.94
C GLN A 173 41.45 26.85 -9.23
N GLN A 174 40.88 26.86 -8.01
CA GLN A 174 40.96 27.85 -6.92
C GLN A 174 39.89 28.97 -7.01
N ALA A 175 39.13 29.30 -5.96
CA ALA A 175 39.24 29.06 -4.52
C ALA A 175 37.86 28.75 -3.90
#